data_AF-A0A257W549-F1
#
_entry.id   AF-A0A257W549-F1
#
_cell.length_a   1.000
_cell.length_b   1.000
_cell.length_c   1.000
_cell.angle_alpha   90.00
_cell.angle_beta   90.00
_cell.angle_gamma   90.00
#
_symmetry.space_group_name_H-M   'P 1'
#
loop_
_entity.id
_entity.type
_entity.pdbx_description
1 polymer ?
#
loop_
_entity_poly.entity_id
_entity_poly.type
_entity_poly.pdbx_seq_one_letter_code
_entity_poly.pdbx_strand_id
1 'polypeptide(L)'
;MAIEHELKFNADKSHVTIVYNIDEGVRYRVRNISIIGNDVIPEEQLRADQSMESGEYYTERKLAADVEKMRAKYGTLGRLFAKVEPVQRFTEEPGVIDILYQIDEDKVYR
;
A
#
# COMPACT_ATOMS: atom_id res chain seq x y z
N MET A 1 8.11 0.23 10.23
CA MET A 1 9.43 0.29 9.59
C MET A 1 10.19 1.45 10.19
N ALA A 2 11.21 1.16 10.99
CA ALA A 2 12.13 2.17 11.51
C ALA A 2 13.53 1.86 10.98
N ILE A 3 14.21 2.87 10.44
CA ILE A 3 15.60 2.76 10.02
C ILE A 3 16.39 3.72 10.90
N GLU A 4 17.21 3.16 11.77
CA GLU A 4 18.22 3.92 12.50
C GLU A 4 19.57 3.70 11.82
N HIS A 5 20.40 4.74 11.76
CA HIS A 5 21.74 4.62 11.23
C HIS A 5 22.77 5.15 12.23
N GLU A 6 23.89 4.44 12.33
CA GLU A 6 25.04 4.85 13.13
C GLU A 6 26.25 5.03 12.21
N LEU A 7 26.94 6.16 12.36
CA LEU A 7 28.18 6.46 11.63
C LEU A 7 29.38 6.10 12.50
N LYS A 8 30.14 5.08 12.09
CA LYS A 8 31.39 4.69 12.74
C LYS A 8 32.57 5.17 11.90
N PHE A 9 33.29 6.15 12.43
CA PHE A 9 34.54 6.61 11.86
C PHE A 9 35.68 5.72 12.35
N ASN A 10 36.60 5.37 11.46
CA ASN A 10 37.86 4.77 11.89
C ASN A 10 38.80 5.84 12.53
N ALA A 11 39.84 5.38 13.24
CA ALA A 11 40.66 6.26 14.09
C ALA A 11 41.37 7.41 13.35
N ASP A 12 41.71 7.21 12.07
CA ASP A 12 42.35 8.22 11.20
C ASP A 12 41.33 9.01 10.35
N LYS A 13 40.02 8.75 10.52
CA LYS A 13 38.90 9.34 9.76
C LYS A 13 39.01 9.16 8.23
N SER A 14 39.83 8.22 7.76
CA SER A 14 39.96 7.92 6.34
C SER A 14 38.81 7.06 5.81
N HIS A 15 38.12 6.33 6.70
CA HIS A 15 37.00 5.47 6.36
C HIS A 15 35.80 5.69 7.29
N VAL A 16 34.61 5.68 6.70
CA VAL A 16 33.32 5.70 7.41
C VAL A 16 32.61 4.38 7.16
N THR A 17 32.22 3.71 8.24
CA THR A 17 31.28 2.59 8.22
C THR A 17 29.89 3.12 8.59
N ILE A 18 28.93 2.99 7.68
CA ILE A 18 27.53 3.31 7.93
C ILE A 18 26.83 2.01 8.33
N VAL A 19 26.33 1.94 9.56
CA VAL A 19 25.58 0.79 10.07
C VAL A 19 24.10 1.14 10.04
N TYR A 20 23.31 0.37 9.29
CA TYR A 20 21.85 0.51 9.26
C TYR A 20 21.22 -0.56 10.17
N ASN A 21 20.53 -0.11 11.22
CA ASN A 21 19.67 -0.95 12.05
C ASN A 21 18.25 -0.85 11.48
N ILE A 22 17.74 -1.95 10.94
CA ILE A 22 16.42 -2.01 10.29
C ILE A 22 15.50 -2.82 11.20
N ASP A 23 14.46 -2.17 11.73
CA ASP A 23 13.34 -2.84 12.38
C ASP A 23 12.14 -2.87 11.40
N GLU A 24 11.95 -4.03 10.76
CA GLU A 24 10.84 -4.28 9.83
C GLU A 24 9.50 -4.42 10.57
N GLY A 25 9.49 -4.79 11.85
CA GLY A 25 8.31 -5.16 12.62
C GLY A 25 7.74 -6.55 12.24
N VAL A 26 6.52 -6.84 12.74
CA VAL A 26 5.82 -8.11 12.48
C VAL A 26 5.29 -8.13 11.06
N ARG A 27 5.52 -9.23 10.33
CA ARG A 27 4.93 -9.44 8.99
C ARG A 27 3.44 -9.77 9.12
N TYR A 28 2.60 -8.99 8.46
CA TYR A 28 1.17 -9.25 8.38
C TYR A 28 0.84 -10.01 7.10
N ARG A 29 -0.06 -10.98 7.16
CA ARG A 29 -0.67 -11.62 5.99
C ARG A 29 -1.99 -10.95 5.66
N VAL A 30 -2.17 -10.63 4.40
CA VAL A 30 -3.43 -10.09 3.88
C VAL A 30 -4.44 -11.22 3.84
N ARG A 31 -5.49 -11.17 4.64
CA ARG A 31 -6.54 -12.21 4.64
C ARG A 31 -7.59 -11.92 3.59
N ASN A 32 -8.11 -10.69 3.59
CA ASN A 32 -9.11 -10.27 2.62
C ASN A 32 -8.78 -8.88 2.06
N ILE A 33 -9.08 -8.72 0.77
CA ILE A 33 -9.05 -7.43 0.09
C ILE A 33 -10.48 -7.14 -0.35
N SER A 34 -11.00 -5.96 -0.03
CA SER A 34 -12.32 -5.49 -0.44
C SER A 34 -12.20 -4.15 -1.15
N ILE A 35 -13.05 -3.90 -2.13
CA ILE A 35 -13.12 -2.61 -2.84
C ILE A 35 -14.55 -2.09 -2.70
N ILE A 36 -14.71 -0.81 -2.38
CA ILE A 36 -16.02 -0.16 -2.30
C ILE A 36 -15.99 1.19 -2.99
N GLY A 37 -17.16 1.65 -3.44
CA GLY A 37 -17.30 2.93 -4.14
C GLY A 37 -16.85 2.89 -5.60
N ASN A 38 -16.67 1.68 -6.15
CA ASN A 38 -16.39 1.45 -7.56
C ASN A 38 -17.68 1.25 -8.36
N ASP A 39 -18.38 2.34 -8.70
CA ASP A 39 -19.60 2.27 -9.50
C ASP A 39 -19.31 2.25 -11.01
N VAL A 40 -18.18 2.82 -11.45
CA VAL A 40 -17.83 2.95 -12.87
C VAL A 40 -17.02 1.77 -13.37
N ILE A 41 -16.09 1.28 -12.55
CA ILE A 41 -15.23 0.15 -12.92
C ILE A 41 -15.68 -1.08 -12.13
N PRO A 42 -16.01 -2.20 -12.81
CA PRO A 42 -16.32 -3.44 -12.12
C PRO A 42 -15.19 -3.89 -11.19
N GLU A 43 -15.54 -4.39 -10.01
CA GLU A 43 -14.57 -4.86 -9.01
C GLU A 43 -13.60 -5.90 -9.59
N GLU A 44 -14.09 -6.78 -10.46
CA GLU A 44 -13.28 -7.82 -11.12
C GLU A 44 -12.12 -7.22 -11.94
N GLN A 45 -12.35 -6.11 -12.64
CA GLN A 45 -11.29 -5.42 -13.38
C GLN A 45 -10.29 -4.71 -12.47
N LEU A 46 -10.74 -4.22 -11.31
CA LEU A 46 -9.85 -3.60 -10.34
C LEU A 46 -9.01 -4.67 -9.62
N ARG A 47 -9.60 -5.82 -9.30
CA ARG A 47 -8.91 -6.98 -8.74
C ARG A 47 -7.89 -7.59 -9.69
N ALA A 48 -8.22 -7.73 -10.97
CA ALA A 48 -7.31 -8.31 -11.96
C ALA A 48 -6.00 -7.52 -12.11
N ASP A 49 -6.02 -6.22 -11.81
CA ASP A 49 -4.84 -5.35 -11.91
C ASP A 49 -4.10 -5.14 -10.58
N GLN A 50 -4.66 -5.62 -9.46
CA GLN A 50 -3.99 -5.56 -8.16
C GLN A 50 -2.71 -6.39 -8.18
N SER A 51 -1.68 -5.85 -7.55
CA SER A 51 -0.40 -6.50 -7.28
C SER A 51 -0.36 -7.21 -5.94
N MET A 52 -1.32 -6.94 -5.06
CA MET A 52 -1.46 -7.60 -3.77
C MET A 52 -2.58 -8.63 -3.83
N GLU A 53 -2.29 -9.85 -3.39
CA GLU A 53 -3.26 -10.93 -3.33
C GLU A 53 -3.58 -11.34 -1.90
N SER A 54 -4.78 -11.92 -1.72
CA SER A 54 -5.15 -12.53 -0.44
C SER A 54 -4.29 -13.77 -0.19
N GLY A 55 -3.73 -13.87 1.01
CA GLY A 55 -2.78 -14.91 1.43
C GLY A 55 -1.32 -14.48 1.39
N GLU A 56 -0.98 -13.39 0.69
CA GLU A 56 0.38 -12.86 0.63
C GLU A 56 0.73 -12.00 1.85
N TYR A 57 2.03 -11.76 2.04
CA TYR A 57 2.49 -10.80 3.03
C TYR A 57 2.19 -9.37 2.58
N TYR A 58 1.61 -8.60 3.49
CA TYR A 58 1.38 -7.17 3.32
C TYR A 58 2.71 -6.45 3.11
N THR A 59 2.75 -5.59 2.10
CA THR A 59 3.85 -4.66 1.89
C THR A 59 3.30 -3.30 1.47
N GLU A 60 3.80 -2.24 2.10
CA GLU A 60 3.41 -0.86 1.79
C GLU A 60 3.66 -0.52 0.31
N ARG A 61 4.72 -1.07 -0.28
CA ARG A 61 5.03 -0.92 -1.70
C ARG A 61 3.93 -1.47 -2.61
N LYS A 62 3.37 -2.64 -2.31
CA LYS A 62 2.28 -3.22 -3.11
C LYS A 62 0.99 -2.41 -2.92
N LEU A 63 0.68 -2.01 -1.69
CA LEU A 63 -0.46 -1.14 -1.38
C LEU A 63 -0.40 0.16 -2.20
N ALA A 64 0.74 0.85 -2.19
CA ALA A 64 0.93 2.09 -2.94
C ALA A 64 0.81 1.88 -4.45
N ALA A 65 1.37 0.79 -4.97
CA ALA A 65 1.26 0.45 -6.39
C ALA A 65 -0.19 0.16 -6.81
N ASP A 66 -0.96 -0.54 -5.98
CA ASP A 66 -2.38 -0.80 -6.23
C ASP A 66 -3.19 0.49 -6.29
N VAL A 67 -2.99 1.38 -5.32
CA VAL A 67 -3.64 2.70 -5.28
C VAL A 67 -3.31 3.51 -6.54
N GLU A 68 -2.05 3.54 -6.94
CA GLU A 68 -1.60 4.25 -8.15
C GLU A 68 -2.26 3.67 -9.41
N LYS A 69 -2.30 2.34 -9.55
CA LYS A 69 -2.94 1.67 -10.69
C LYS A 69 -4.44 1.94 -10.77
N MET A 70 -5.15 1.84 -9.64
CA MET A 70 -6.57 2.17 -9.59
C MET A 70 -6.79 3.62 -10.00
N ARG A 71 -6.04 4.55 -9.40
CA ARG A 71 -6.10 5.97 -9.73
C ARG A 71 -5.79 6.24 -11.20
N ALA A 72 -4.81 5.54 -11.79
CA ALA A 72 -4.47 5.65 -13.20
C ALA A 72 -5.61 5.17 -14.10
N LYS A 73 -6.28 4.05 -13.78
CA LYS A 73 -7.48 3.59 -14.51
C LYS A 73 -8.61 4.61 -14.46
N TYR A 74 -8.86 5.21 -13.30
CA TYR A 74 -9.85 6.29 -13.20
C TYR A 74 -9.42 7.53 -13.99
N GLY A 75 -8.12 7.84 -14.01
CA GLY A 75 -7.55 8.90 -14.83
C GLY A 75 -7.74 8.70 -16.34
N THR A 76 -7.58 7.48 -16.86
CA THR A 76 -7.81 7.18 -18.29
C THR A 76 -9.27 7.30 -18.69
N LEU A 77 -10.20 7.13 -17.74
CA LEU A 77 -11.64 7.38 -17.94
C LEU A 77 -12.04 8.86 -17.77
N GLY A 78 -11.08 9.77 -17.59
CA GLY A 78 -11.32 11.19 -17.42
C GLY A 78 -11.73 11.60 -15.99
N ARG A 79 -11.70 10.68 -15.02
CA ARG A 79 -12.02 10.95 -13.60
C ARG A 79 -10.76 11.38 -12.84
N LEU A 80 -10.24 12.55 -13.20
CA LEU A 80 -8.99 13.11 -12.65
C LEU A 80 -9.06 13.38 -11.13
N PHE A 81 -10.26 13.57 -10.59
CA PHE A 81 -10.50 13.84 -9.17
C PHE A 81 -10.91 12.62 -8.37
N ALA A 82 -10.95 11.42 -8.99
CA ALA A 82 -11.21 10.20 -8.24
C ALA A 82 -10.15 10.00 -7.16
N LYS A 83 -10.60 9.70 -5.94
CA LYS A 83 -9.72 9.39 -4.81
C LYS A 83 -9.78 7.91 -4.51
N VAL A 84 -8.62 7.32 -4.23
CA VAL A 84 -8.51 5.93 -3.82
C VAL A 84 -7.79 5.94 -2.48
N GLU A 85 -8.50 5.58 -1.43
CA GLU A 85 -8.02 5.58 -0.05
C GLU A 85 -7.93 4.12 0.47
N PRO A 86 -6.72 3.61 0.75
CA PRO A 86 -6.57 2.30 1.37
C PRO A 86 -6.77 2.38 2.88
N VAL A 87 -7.71 1.59 3.40
CA VAL A 87 -7.95 1.42 4.83
C VAL A 87 -7.43 0.06 5.27
N GLN A 88 -6.46 0.08 6.18
CA GLN A 88 -5.86 -1.09 6.81
C GLN A 88 -6.68 -1.47 8.05
N ARG A 89 -7.21 -2.69 8.08
CA ARG A 89 -7.95 -3.24 9.23
C ARG A 89 -7.17 -4.39 9.85
N PHE A 90 -6.60 -4.13 11.02
CA PHE A 90 -5.98 -5.17 11.83
C PHE A 90 -7.09 -6.05 12.42
N THR A 91 -6.94 -7.36 12.25
CA THR A 91 -7.92 -8.33 12.78
C THR A 91 -7.59 -8.70 14.22
N GLU A 92 -8.49 -9.42 14.90
CA GLU A 92 -8.23 -9.96 16.25
C GLU A 92 -7.11 -11.01 16.25
N GLU A 93 -6.79 -11.59 15.09
CA GLU A 93 -5.68 -12.52 14.93
C GLU A 93 -4.35 -11.78 14.73
N PRO A 94 -3.34 -12.02 15.58
CA PRO A 94 -2.05 -11.38 15.46
C PRO A 94 -1.37 -11.79 14.14
N GLY A 95 -0.91 -10.79 13.38
CA GLY A 95 -0.24 -11.01 12.09
C GLY A 95 -1.20 -11.16 10.90
N VAL A 96 -2.49 -10.87 11.07
CA VAL A 96 -3.47 -10.87 9.97
C VAL A 96 -4.09 -9.48 9.78
N ILE A 97 -4.11 -9.03 8.53
CA ILE A 97 -4.65 -7.72 8.12
C ILE A 97 -5.66 -7.89 6.99
N ASP A 98 -6.74 -7.13 7.05
CA ASP A 98 -7.68 -6.95 5.95
C ASP A 98 -7.47 -5.56 5.33
N ILE A 99 -7.63 -5.46 4.02
CA ILE A 99 -7.42 -4.21 3.29
C ILE A 99 -8.69 -3.84 2.57
N LEU A 100 -9.15 -2.62 2.79
CA LEU A 100 -10.33 -2.05 2.17
C LEU A 100 -9.90 -0.85 1.31
N TYR A 101 -10.06 -0.96 0.00
CA TYR A 101 -9.91 0.18 -0.90
C TYR A 101 -11.23 0.93 -1.00
N GLN A 102 -11.26 2.16 -0.49
CA GLN A 102 -12.38 3.07 -0.65
C GLN A 102 -12.14 3.97 -1.84
N ILE A 103 -13.02 3.92 -2.83
CA ILE A 103 -12.93 4.75 -4.02
C ILE A 103 -14.02 5.81 -3.93
N ASP A 104 -13.62 7.07 -3.98
CA ASP A 104 -14.52 8.21 -4.16
C ASP A 104 -14.44 8.62 -5.62
N GLU A 105 -15.35 8.10 -6.41
CA GLU A 105 -15.54 8.49 -7.79
C GLU A 105 -16.20 9.88 -7.80
N ASP A 106 -15.37 10.92 -7.96
CA ASP A 106 -15.79 12.33 -8.02
C ASP A 106 -17.23 12.51 -8.50
N LYS A 107 -18.03 13.20 -7.69
CA LYS A 107 -19.46 13.36 -7.94
C LYS A 107 -19.65 13.92 -9.34
N VAL A 108 -20.52 13.28 -10.11
CA VAL A 108 -21.14 13.93 -11.27
C VAL A 108 -21.89 15.13 -10.71
N TYR A 109 -21.30 16.32 -10.74
CA TYR A 109 -22.04 17.56 -10.52
C TYR A 109 -23.16 17.57 -11.55
N ARG A 110 -24.39 17.41 -11.08
CA ARG A 110 -25.62 17.62 -11.84
C ARG A 110 -26.44 18.69 -11.16
#